data_AF-A0A7X7RTJ4-F1
#
_entry.id   AF-A0A7X7RTJ4-F1
#
_cell.length_a   1.000
_cell.length_b   1.000
_cell.length_c   1.000
_cell.angle_alpha   90.00
_cell.angle_beta   90.00
_cell.angle_gamma   90.00
#
_symmetry.space_group_name_H-M   'P 1'
#
loop_
_entity.id
_entity.type
_entity.pdbx_description
1 polymer ?
#
loop_
_entity_poly.entity_id
_entity_poly.type
_entity_poly.pdbx_seq_one_letter_code
_entity_poly.pdbx_strand_id
1 'polypeptide(L)' 'MLSEHRCQDAGSAVLAALETAARERGAVDFVLNAQLAGSGFYFKYGYTQTGDVYDIDGTAHVDMRKLV' A
#
# COMPACT_ATOMS: atom_id res chain seq x y z
N MET A 1 8.17 7.44 20.15
CA MET A 1 8.63 7.45 18.74
C MET A 1 7.87 6.36 17.99
N LEU A 2 7.28 6.63 16.81
CA LEU A 2 6.57 5.56 16.04
C LEU A 2 7.53 4.51 15.43
N SER A 3 8.84 4.70 15.55
CA SER A 3 9.84 3.73 15.07
C SER A 3 9.78 2.39 15.81
N GLU A 4 9.31 2.37 17.06
CA GLU A 4 9.25 1.17 17.93
C GLU A 4 8.13 0.20 17.55
N HIS A 5 7.21 0.58 16.64
CA HIS A 5 6.10 -0.26 16.20
C HIS A 5 6.26 -0.76 14.76
N ARG A 6 7.39 -0.45 14.09
CA ARG A 6 7.74 -1.10 12.83
C ARG A 6 8.15 -2.53 13.20
N CYS A 7 7.46 -3.52 12.65
CA CYS A 7 7.59 -4.98 12.88
C CYS A 7 6.59 -5.67 13.84
N GLN A 8 5.42 -5.08 14.13
CA GLN A 8 4.36 -5.76 14.91
C GLN A 8 3.04 -5.96 14.13
N ASP A 9 3.10 -6.33 12.85
CA ASP A 9 1.91 -6.56 11.99
C ASP A 9 0.91 -5.38 11.91
N ALA A 10 1.23 -4.21 12.48
CA ALA A 10 0.33 -3.08 12.53
C ALA A 10 -0.02 -2.58 11.11
N GLY A 11 0.95 -2.56 10.21
CA GLY A 11 0.70 -2.24 8.79
C GLY A 11 -0.23 -3.24 8.11
N SER A 12 -0.04 -4.54 8.40
CA SER A 12 -0.90 -5.63 7.92
C SER A 12 -2.34 -5.48 8.40
N ALA A 13 -2.52 -5.23 9.71
CA ALA A 13 -3.82 -5.08 10.35
C ALA A 13 -4.56 -3.84 9.83
N VAL A 14 -3.87 -2.71 9.68
CA VAL A 14 -4.44 -1.48 9.12
C VAL A 14 -4.86 -1.70 7.66
N LEU A 15 -3.99 -2.30 6.84
CA LEU A 15 -4.32 -2.58 5.44
C LEU A 15 -5.54 -3.50 5.32
N ALA A 16 -5.60 -4.57 6.11
CA ALA A 16 -6.73 -5.50 6.12
C ALA A 16 -8.04 -4.83 6.55
N ALA A 17 -8.00 -3.96 7.58
CA ALA A 17 -9.17 -3.22 8.04
C ALA A 17 -9.67 -2.23 6.97
N LEU A 18 -8.76 -1.52 6.29
CA LEU A 18 -9.09 -0.62 5.20
C LEU A 18 -9.70 -1.38 4.01
N GLU A 19 -9.11 -2.51 3.63
CA GLU A 19 -9.64 -3.33 2.54
C GLU A 19 -11.04 -3.86 2.86
N THR A 20 -11.27 -4.32 4.09
CA THR A 20 -12.58 -4.80 4.54
C THR A 20 -13.63 -3.69 4.45
N ALA A 21 -13.34 -2.53 5.04
CA ALA A 21 -14.26 -1.39 5.04
C ALA A 21 -14.56 -0.87 3.62
N ALA A 22 -13.60 -0.93 2.70
CA ALA A 22 -13.82 -0.53 1.32
C ALA A 22 -14.68 -1.54 0.55
N ARG A 23 -14.46 -2.85 0.75
CA ARG A 23 -15.29 -3.91 0.16
C ARG A 23 -16.76 -3.79 0.60
N GLU A 24 -16.99 -3.54 1.87
CA GLU A 24 -18.35 -3.30 2.41
C GLU A 24 -19.05 -2.09 1.77
N ARG A 25 -18.28 -1.13 1.26
CA ARG A 25 -18.78 0.06 0.55
C ARG A 25 -18.89 -0.15 -0.95
N GLY A 26 -18.62 -1.35 -1.47
CA GLY A 26 -18.69 -1.66 -2.89
C GLY A 26 -17.51 -1.15 -3.72
N ALA A 27 -16.34 -0.94 -3.10
CA ALA A 27 -15.12 -0.67 -3.87
C ALA A 27 -14.82 -1.85 -4.81
N VAL A 28 -14.27 -1.55 -5.98
CA VAL A 28 -13.89 -2.54 -7.00
C VAL A 28 -12.37 -2.68 -7.15
N ASP A 29 -11.64 -1.71 -6.61
CA ASP A 29 -10.18 -1.69 -6.61
C ASP A 29 -9.63 -0.78 -5.51
N PHE A 30 -8.36 -0.99 -5.21
CA PHE A 30 -7.53 -0.20 -4.32
C PHE A 30 -6.41 0.43 -5.13
N VAL A 31 -6.20 1.72 -4.96
CA VAL A 31 -5.09 2.46 -5.57
C VAL A 31 -4.34 3.19 -4.48
N LEU A 32 -3.01 3.14 -4.53
CA LEU A 32 -2.14 3.85 -3.62
C LEU A 32 -0.88 4.31 -4.35
N ASN A 33 -0.21 5.30 -3.77
CA ASN A 33 1.14 5.64 -4.17
C ASN A 33 2.11 5.19 -3.07
N ALA A 34 3.02 4.28 -3.40
CA ALA A 34 3.98 3.72 -2.47
C ALA A 34 5.36 4.32 -2.72
N GLN A 35 6.11 4.58 -1.65
CA GLN A 35 7.57 4.70 -1.77
C GLN A 35 8.11 3.42 -2.40
N LEU A 36 8.99 3.54 -3.40
CA LEU A 36 9.54 2.39 -4.13
C LEU A 36 10.21 1.40 -3.17
N ALA A 37 10.94 1.90 -2.16
CA ALA A 37 11.55 1.07 -1.11
C ALA A 37 10.53 0.31 -0.23
N GLY A 38 9.29 0.80 -0.13
CA GLY A 38 8.19 0.18 0.62
C GLY A 38 7.25 -0.67 -0.22
N SER A 39 7.34 -0.63 -1.55
CA SER A 39 6.45 -1.35 -2.48
C SER A 39 6.42 -2.87 -2.24
N GLY A 40 7.54 -3.44 -1.78
CA GLY A 40 7.68 -4.84 -1.33
C GLY A 40 6.64 -5.29 -0.30
N PHE A 41 6.16 -4.38 0.55
CA PHE A 41 5.06 -4.66 1.48
C PHE A 41 3.76 -4.93 0.73
N TYR A 42 3.35 -4.03 -0.17
CA TYR A 42 2.09 -4.12 -0.89
C TYR A 42 2.07 -5.24 -1.93
N PHE A 43 3.21 -5.58 -2.55
CA PHE A 43 3.31 -6.75 -3.42
C PHE A 43 2.89 -8.04 -2.70
N LYS A 44 3.23 -8.21 -1.41
CA LYS A 44 2.81 -9.37 -0.60
C LYS A 44 1.30 -9.45 -0.39
N TYR A 45 0.59 -8.32 -0.51
CA TYR A 45 -0.86 -8.23 -0.37
C TYR A 45 -1.61 -8.30 -1.71
N GLY A 46 -0.91 -8.56 -2.82
CA GLY A 46 -1.51 -8.70 -4.15
C GLY A 46 -1.69 -7.38 -4.91
N TYR A 47 -1.06 -6.29 -4.44
CA TYR A 47 -0.96 -5.08 -5.24
C TYR A 47 0.06 -5.28 -6.36
N THR A 48 -0.18 -4.59 -7.48
CA THR A 48 0.67 -4.58 -8.66
C THR A 48 1.08 -3.15 -8.95
N GLN A 49 2.31 -2.95 -9.42
CA GLN A 49 2.75 -1.64 -9.89
C GLN A 49 1.96 -1.25 -11.14
N THR A 50 1.49 -0.02 -11.16
CA THR A 50 0.84 0.60 -12.31
C THR A 50 1.62 1.85 -12.72
N GLY A 51 2.16 1.86 -13.93
CA GLY A 51 2.94 3.00 -14.42
C GLY A 51 4.39 3.00 -13.96
N ASP A 52 5.05 4.13 -14.21
CA ASP A 52 6.48 4.32 -14.00
C ASP A 52 6.82 4.79 -12.59
N VAL A 53 8.09 4.61 -12.20
CA VAL A 53 8.63 5.18 -10.96
C VAL A 53 8.86 6.67 -11.13
N TYR A 54 8.47 7.46 -10.14
CA TYR A 54 8.62 8.91 -10.14
C TYR A 54 9.18 9.44 -8.82
N ASP A 55 9.76 10.64 -8.85
CA ASP A 55 10.34 11.28 -7.66
C ASP A 55 9.31 12.15 -6.95
N ILE A 56 9.24 12.03 -5.63
CA ILE A 56 8.55 12.98 -4.74
C ILE A 56 9.55 13.39 -3.67
N ASP A 57 10.01 14.64 -3.73
CA ASP A 57 10.96 15.24 -2.79
C ASP A 57 12.24 14.41 -2.58
N GLY A 58 12.82 13.88 -3.67
CA GLY A 58 14.03 13.06 -3.64
C GLY A 58 13.81 11.60 -3.22
N THR A 59 12.55 11.18 -3.06
CA THR A 59 12.19 9.80 -2.78
C THR A 59 11.46 9.19 -3.97
N ALA A 60 11.96 8.05 -4.46
CA ALA A 60 11.30 7.30 -5.50
C ALA A 60 9.96 6.71 -5.02
N HIS A 61 8.91 6.89 -5.81
CA HIS A 61 7.55 6.44 -5.60
C HIS A 61 7.02 5.72 -6.83
N VAL A 62 5.94 4.96 -6.64
CA VAL A 62 5.28 4.19 -7.69
C VAL A 62 3.80 4.00 -7.35
N ASP A 63 2.93 4.14 -8.34
CA ASP A 63 1.52 3.83 -8.14
C ASP A 63 1.31 2.32 -8.12
N MET A 64 0.44 1.87 -7.22
CA MET A 64 0.10 0.46 -7.08
C MET A 64 -1.40 0.27 -7.03
N ARG A 65 -1.87 -0.82 -7.64
CA ARG A 65 -3.28 -1.19 -7.71
C ARG A 65 -3.52 -2.64 -7.33
N LYS A 66 -4.64 -2.90 -6.66
CA LYS A 66 -5.18 -4.23 -6.39
C LYS A 66 -6.66 -4.25 -6.75
N LEU A 67 -7.11 -5.22 -7.53
CA LEU A 67 -8.54 -5.45 -7.72
C LEU A 67 -9.12 -6.16 -6.49
N VAL A 68 -10.35 -5.81 -6.12
CA VAL A 68 -11.02 -6.28 -4.90
C VAL A 68 -11.24 -7.78 -4.86
#